data_AF-A0A1X7UJ07-F1
#
_entry.id   AF-A0A1X7UJ07-F1
#
_cell.length_a   1.000
_cell.length_b   1.000
_cell.length_c   1.000
_cell.angle_alpha   90.00
_cell.angle_beta   90.00
_cell.angle_gamma   90.00
#
_symmetry.space_group_name_H-M   'P 1'
#
loop_
_entity.id
_entity.type
_entity.pdbx_description
1 polymer ?
#
loop_
_entity_poly.entity_id
_entity_poly.type
_entity_poly.pdbx_seq_one_letter_code
_entity_poly.pdbx_strand_id
1 'polypeptide(L)'
;DVELNPGPMIDDRPDISLLIQWLEPLVDWKPFGLCLVGMEEHDILKIEQEQAKIEDRKLALYSKWLSVNPKATWRDIIDVLTRLNQNKLAQDIKDHIYSDAASTMSSLSPKTSCSD
;
A
#
# COMPACT_ATOMS: atom_id res chain seq x y z
N ASP A 1 -25.39 1.03 -14.76
CA ASP A 1 -25.07 1.13 -13.34
C ASP A 1 -23.64 0.66 -13.18
N VAL A 2 -22.69 1.58 -13.09
CA VAL A 2 -21.27 1.26 -12.88
C VAL A 2 -20.96 1.69 -11.46
N GLU A 3 -20.85 0.72 -10.56
CA GLU A 3 -20.35 0.95 -9.21
C GLU A 3 -18.90 1.43 -9.37
N LEU A 4 -18.70 2.75 -9.29
CA LEU A 4 -17.37 3.32 -9.18
C LEU A 4 -16.82 2.85 -7.84
N ASN A 5 -15.96 1.83 -7.87
CA ASN A 5 -15.25 1.40 -6.68
C ASN A 5 -14.47 2.63 -6.19
N PRO A 6 -14.78 3.17 -4.99
CA PRO A 6 -13.93 4.19 -4.42
C PRO A 6 -12.52 3.62 -4.38
N GLY A 7 -11.52 4.42 -4.78
CA GLY A 7 -10.13 4.04 -4.62
C GLY A 7 -9.84 3.63 -3.16
N PRO A 8 -8.74 2.90 -2.92
CA PRO A 8 -8.44 2.37 -1.59
C PRO A 8 -8.39 3.48 -0.54
N MET A 9 -8.97 3.22 0.63
CA MET A 9 -8.86 4.06 1.81
C MET A 9 -7.63 3.68 2.66
N ILE A 10 -7.23 4.57 3.56
CA ILE A 10 -6.03 4.37 4.40
C ILE A 10 -6.10 3.14 5.31
N ASP A 11 -7.30 2.75 5.72
CA ASP A 11 -7.55 1.58 6.57
C ASP A 11 -7.92 0.33 5.76
N ASP A 12 -7.93 0.43 4.43
CA ASP A 12 -8.16 -0.72 3.56
C ASP A 12 -6.93 -1.61 3.49
N ARG A 13 -7.21 -2.90 3.27
CA ARG A 13 -6.18 -3.88 2.98
C ARG A 13 -5.59 -3.63 1.59
N PRO A 14 -4.26 -3.51 1.46
CA PRO A 14 -3.66 -3.23 0.17
C PRO A 14 -3.73 -4.46 -0.75
N ASP A 15 -4.02 -4.23 -2.03
CA ASP A 15 -3.87 -5.24 -3.08
C ASP A 15 -2.40 -5.45 -3.43
N ILE A 16 -2.03 -6.67 -3.79
CA ILE A 16 -0.65 -7.03 -4.15
C ILE A 16 -0.13 -6.21 -5.34
N SER A 17 -0.98 -5.95 -6.33
CA SER A 17 -0.62 -5.20 -7.55
C SER A 17 -0.33 -3.74 -7.20
N LEU A 18 -1.13 -3.16 -6.30
CA LEU A 18 -0.92 -1.80 -5.81
C LEU A 18 0.34 -1.68 -4.95
N LEU A 19 0.64 -2.67 -4.10
CA LEU A 19 1.91 -2.69 -3.34
C LEU A 19 3.11 -2.70 -4.28
N ILE A 20 3.09 -3.52 -5.33
CA ILE A 20 4.18 -3.57 -6.31
C ILE A 20 4.33 -2.24 -7.05
N GLN A 21 3.21 -1.64 -7.47
CA GLN A 21 3.23 -0.38 -8.20
C GLN A 21 3.68 0.79 -7.32
N TRP A 22 3.12 0.93 -6.13
CA TRP A 22 3.33 2.11 -5.28
C TRP A 22 4.62 2.03 -4.46
N LEU A 23 5.15 0.83 -4.21
CA LEU A 23 6.46 0.62 -3.57
C LEU A 23 7.56 0.26 -4.59
N GLU A 24 7.35 0.52 -5.87
CA GLU A 24 8.39 0.38 -6.91
C GLU A 24 9.67 1.17 -6.53
N PRO A 25 9.60 2.42 -6.02
CA PRO A 25 10.79 3.19 -5.64
C PRO A 25 11.54 2.67 -4.42
N LEU A 26 10.96 1.77 -3.62
CA LEU A 26 11.55 1.28 -2.37
C LEU A 26 12.71 0.31 -2.66
N VAL A 27 13.96 0.76 -2.71
CA VAL A 27 15.10 -0.13 -3.00
C VAL A 27 15.40 -1.08 -1.83
N ASP A 28 15.41 -0.56 -0.60
CA ASP A 28 15.78 -1.33 0.60
C ASP A 28 14.58 -2.10 1.17
N TRP A 29 14.24 -3.20 0.51
CA TRP A 29 13.09 -4.04 0.90
C TRP A 29 13.28 -4.82 2.20
N LYS A 30 14.51 -5.12 2.64
CA LYS A 30 14.73 -5.93 3.86
C LYS A 30 14.44 -5.17 5.16
N PRO A 31 15.00 -3.96 5.41
CA PRO A 31 14.66 -3.21 6.62
C PRO A 31 13.16 -2.90 6.68
N PHE A 32 12.55 -2.65 5.51
CA PHE A 32 11.11 -2.53 5.36
C PHE A 32 10.39 -3.80 5.80
N GLY A 33 10.75 -4.96 5.24
CA GLY A 33 10.14 -6.25 5.57
C GLY A 33 10.25 -6.61 7.06
N LEU A 34 11.38 -6.33 7.70
CA LEU A 34 11.59 -6.55 9.14
C LEU A 34 10.70 -5.67 10.02
N CYS A 35 10.22 -4.54 9.51
CA CYS A 35 9.34 -3.63 10.25
C CYS A 35 7.84 -3.94 10.06
N LEU A 36 7.50 -4.88 9.18
CA LEU A 36 6.13 -5.29 8.92
C LEU A 36 5.62 -6.22 10.01
N VAL A 37 4.42 -5.93 10.53
CA VAL A 37 3.78 -6.75 11.55
C VAL A 37 3.57 -8.18 11.03
N GLY A 38 3.99 -9.16 11.82
CA GLY A 38 3.88 -10.59 11.51
C GLY A 38 5.00 -11.14 10.63
N MET A 39 5.93 -10.32 10.15
CA MET A 39 7.13 -10.78 9.46
C MET A 39 8.24 -11.07 10.46
N GLU A 40 8.95 -12.18 10.24
CA GLU A 40 10.12 -12.56 11.04
C GLU A 40 11.40 -12.52 10.22
N GLU A 41 12.55 -12.44 10.89
CA GLU A 41 13.88 -12.44 10.23
C GLU A 41 14.07 -13.66 9.31
N HIS A 42 13.59 -14.84 9.75
CA HIS A 42 13.69 -16.06 8.96
C HIS A 42 12.94 -15.99 7.63
N ASP A 43 11.81 -15.27 7.58
CA ASP A 43 11.06 -15.05 6.33
C ASP A 43 11.85 -14.19 5.35
N ILE A 44 12.49 -13.13 5.86
CA ILE A 44 13.31 -12.21 5.05
C ILE A 44 14.53 -12.93 4.48
N LEU A 45 15.23 -13.72 5.30
CA LEU A 45 16.37 -14.52 4.86
C LEU A 45 15.97 -15.57 3.82
N LYS A 46 14.83 -16.22 4.00
CA LYS A 46 14.31 -17.19 3.04
C LYS A 46 14.00 -16.53 1.69
N ILE A 47 13.31 -15.39 1.68
CA ILE A 47 13.03 -14.64 0.45
C ILE A 47 14.32 -14.22 -0.24
N GLU A 48 15.31 -13.75 0.50
CA GLU A 48 16.61 -13.36 -0.06
C GLU A 48 17.32 -14.54 -0.75
N GLN A 49 17.27 -15.73 -0.14
CA GLN A 49 17.91 -16.93 -0.68
C GLN A 49 17.17 -17.52 -1.89
N GLU A 50 15.84 -17.49 -1.88
CA GLU A 50 15.01 -18.13 -2.91
C GLU A 50 14.84 -17.25 -4.16
N GLN A 51 14.89 -15.93 -4.02
CA GLN A 51 14.64 -15.00 -5.11
C GLN A 51 15.90 -14.27 -5.53
N ALA A 52 16.25 -14.33 -6.82
CA ALA A 52 17.45 -13.70 -7.35
C ALA A 52 17.25 -12.20 -7.64
N LYS A 53 16.10 -11.83 -8.20
CA LYS A 53 15.80 -10.46 -8.63
C LYS A 53 15.14 -9.66 -7.51
N ILE A 54 15.36 -8.35 -7.50
CA ILE A 54 14.80 -7.47 -6.47
C ILE A 54 13.27 -7.38 -6.58
N GLU A 55 12.74 -7.43 -7.80
CA GLU A 55 11.31 -7.41 -8.09
C GLU A 55 10.63 -8.67 -7.54
N ASP A 56 11.24 -9.83 -7.77
CA ASP A 56 10.75 -11.12 -7.25
C ASP A 56 10.81 -11.17 -5.72
N ARG A 57 11.85 -10.58 -5.11
CA ARG A 57 11.97 -10.43 -3.64
C ARG A 57 10.85 -9.57 -3.07
N LYS A 58 10.56 -8.41 -3.68
CA LYS A 58 9.45 -7.55 -3.27
C LYS A 58 8.11 -8.26 -3.39
N LEU A 59 7.86 -8.95 -4.50
CA LEU A 59 6.63 -9.72 -4.71
C LEU A 59 6.46 -10.81 -3.64
N ALA A 60 7.52 -11.58 -3.37
CA ALA A 60 7.51 -12.61 -2.35
C ALA A 60 7.28 -12.02 -0.94
N LEU A 61 7.93 -10.88 -0.62
CA LEU A 61 7.74 -10.18 0.64
C LEU A 61 6.28 -9.76 0.83
N TYR A 62 5.71 -9.05 -0.13
CA TYR A 62 4.35 -8.51 -0.01
C TYR A 62 3.31 -9.63 0.04
N SER A 63 3.48 -10.68 -0.77
CA SER A 63 2.59 -11.85 -0.77
C SER A 63 2.62 -12.57 0.58
N LYS A 64 3.83 -12.78 1.14
CA LYS A 64 4.02 -13.40 2.45
C LYS A 64 3.40 -12.55 3.55
N TRP A 65 3.67 -11.24 3.58
CA TRP A 65 3.13 -10.32 4.58
C TRP A 65 1.60 -10.30 4.57
N LEU A 66 0.98 -10.19 3.39
CA LEU A 66 -0.48 -10.25 3.25
C LEU A 66 -1.07 -11.60 3.69
N SER A 67 -0.32 -12.69 3.59
CA SER A 67 -0.73 -14.01 4.06
C SER A 67 -0.67 -14.13 5.58
N VAL A 68 0.34 -13.55 6.24
CA VAL A 68 0.51 -13.67 7.71
C VAL A 68 -0.20 -12.58 8.49
N ASN A 69 -0.50 -11.44 7.85
CA ASN A 69 -1.25 -10.34 8.44
C ASN A 69 -2.54 -10.06 7.65
N PRO A 70 -3.65 -10.78 7.92
CA PRO A 70 -4.93 -10.55 7.24
C PRO A 70 -5.55 -9.17 7.50
N LYS A 71 -5.09 -8.46 8.53
CA LYS A 71 -5.53 -7.11 8.93
C LYS A 71 -4.56 -6.02 8.46
N ALA A 72 -3.61 -6.35 7.59
CA ALA A 72 -2.71 -5.39 6.98
C ALA A 72 -3.47 -4.23 6.33
N THR A 73 -3.00 -3.01 6.52
CA THR A 73 -3.59 -1.78 5.98
C THR A 73 -2.56 -0.90 5.28
N TRP A 74 -3.01 0.06 4.47
CA TRP A 74 -2.12 1.11 3.94
C TRP A 74 -1.48 1.96 5.03
N ARG A 75 -2.16 2.13 6.17
CA ARG A 75 -1.61 2.78 7.37
C ARG A 75 -0.33 2.08 7.86
N ASP A 76 -0.32 0.76 7.91
CA ASP A 76 0.87 -0.01 8.34
C ASP A 76 2.07 0.26 7.43
N ILE A 77 1.85 0.30 6.11
CA ILE A 77 2.89 0.61 5.11
C ILE A 77 3.46 2.00 5.35
N ILE A 78 2.59 3.00 5.46
CA ILE A 78 2.96 4.40 5.68
C ILE A 78 3.74 4.57 6.99
N ASP A 79 3.29 3.93 8.06
CA ASP A 79 3.95 4.01 9.36
C ASP A 79 5.35 3.38 9.32
N VAL A 80 5.50 2.23 8.64
CA VAL A 80 6.81 1.60 8.42
C VAL A 80 7.75 2.50 7.61
N LEU A 81 7.28 3.04 6.48
CA LEU A 81 8.08 3.93 5.64
C LEU A 81 8.54 5.17 6.42
N THR A 82 7.65 5.75 7.22
CA THR A 82 7.96 6.91 8.07
C THR A 82 9.03 6.56 9.12
N ARG A 83 8.92 5.39 9.77
CA ARG A 83 9.93 4.91 10.73
C ARG A 83 11.30 4.68 10.08
N LEU A 84 11.34 4.33 8.80
CA LEU A 84 12.56 4.12 8.03
C LEU A 84 13.05 5.36 7.29
N ASN A 85 12.51 6.55 7.64
CA ASN A 85 12.84 7.83 7.00
C ASN A 85 12.56 7.88 5.49
N GLN A 86 11.72 6.98 4.96
CA GLN A 86 11.22 6.99 3.57
C GLN A 86 10.05 7.97 3.42
N ASN A 87 10.20 9.18 3.96
CA ASN A 87 9.11 10.15 4.14
C ASN A 87 8.48 10.59 2.82
N LYS A 88 9.28 10.75 1.75
CA LYS A 88 8.77 11.11 0.43
C LYS A 88 7.84 10.02 -0.10
N LEU A 89 8.28 8.76 -0.10
CA LEU A 89 7.48 7.64 -0.57
C LEU A 89 6.20 7.46 0.27
N ALA A 90 6.30 7.64 1.59
CA ALA A 90 5.14 7.61 2.48
C ALA A 90 4.12 8.71 2.13
N GLN A 91 4.60 9.91 1.76
CA GLN A 91 3.73 11.01 1.35
C GLN A 91 3.11 10.75 -0.03
N ASP A 92 3.89 10.26 -0.99
CA ASP A 92 3.40 9.93 -2.34
C ASP A 92 2.24 8.92 -2.26
N ILE A 93 2.35 7.89 -1.40
CA ILE A 93 1.27 6.91 -1.15
C ILE A 93 0.05 7.55 -0.50
N LYS A 94 0.23 8.43 0.51
CA LYS A 94 -0.89 9.17 1.11
C LYS A 94 -1.61 10.00 0.06
N ASP A 95 -0.86 10.70 -0.78
CA ASP A 95 -1.42 11.57 -1.81
C ASP A 95 -2.24 10.78 -2.83
N HIS A 96 -1.77 9.59 -3.24
CA HIS A 96 -2.56 8.67 -4.09
C HIS A 96 -3.89 8.26 -3.45
N ILE A 97 -3.88 7.87 -2.17
CA ILE A 97 -5.10 7.47 -1.44
C ILE A 97 -6.08 8.63 -1.32
N TYR A 98 -5.60 9.83 -0.98
CA TYR A 98 -6.47 10.99 -0.79
C TYR A 98 -6.90 11.65 -2.11
N SER A 99 -6.11 11.58 -3.18
CA SER A 99 -6.51 12.11 -4.50
C SER A 99 -7.64 11.31 -5.12
N ASP A 100 -7.61 9.99 -4.95
CA ASP A 100 -8.67 9.10 -5.42
C ASP A 100 -9.95 9.31 -4.59
N ALA A 101 -9.82 9.47 -3.27
CA ALA A 101 -10.94 9.82 -2.40
C ALA A 101 -11.59 11.17 -2.76
N ALA A 102 -10.78 12.19 -3.10
CA ALA A 102 -11.27 13.52 -3.49
C ALA A 102 -11.98 13.52 -4.84
N SER A 103 -11.51 12.71 -5.79
CA SER A 103 -12.18 12.51 -7.09
C SER A 103 -13.55 11.87 -6.90
N THR A 104 -13.67 10.93 -5.97
CA THR A 104 -14.94 10.25 -5.65
C THR A 104 -15.94 11.18 -4.95
N MET A 105 -15.46 12.05 -4.04
CA MET A 105 -16.33 13.01 -3.34
C MET A 105 -16.82 14.16 -4.23
N SER A 106 -16.04 14.61 -5.21
CA SER A 106 -16.49 15.67 -6.14
C SER A 106 -17.67 15.22 -7.02
N SER A 107 -17.77 13.93 -7.34
CA SER A 107 -18.87 13.37 -8.14
C SER A 107 -20.20 13.20 -7.37
N LEU A 108 -20.20 13.29 -6.04
CA LEU A 108 -21.37 13.06 -5.20
C LEU A 108 -22.12 14.34 -4.80
N SER A 109 -21.78 15.50 -5.38
CA SER A 109 -22.52 16.75 -5.11
C SER A 109 -23.95 16.67 -5.68
N PRO A 110 -25.01 16.80 -4.86
CA PRO A 110 -26.37 16.89 -5.37
C PRO A 110 -26.53 18.21 -6.11
N LYS A 111 -26.88 18.16 -7.40
CA LYS A 111 -27.43 19.34 -8.09
C LYS A 111 -28.74 19.71 -7.40
N THR A 112 -28.70 20.73 -6.54
CA THR A 112 -29.90 21.48 -6.16
C THR A 112 -30.39 22.20 -7.41
N SER A 113 -31.33 21.59 -8.12
CA SER A 113 -32.13 22.28 -9.14
C SER A 113 -33.22 23.05 -8.40
N CYS A 114 -32.95 24.30 -8.07
CA CYS A 114 -34.02 25.26 -7.80
C CYS A 114 -34.65 25.61 -9.15
N SER A 115 -35.90 25.19 -9.34
CA SER A 115 -36.77 25.71 -10.39
C SER A 115 -37.75 26.67 -9.74
N ASP A 116 -37.70 27.93 -10.16
CA ASP A 116 -38.84 28.86 -10.17
C ASP A 116 -39.19 29.13 -11.63
#